data_AF-A0AA94JIU6-F1
#
_entry.id   AF-A0AA94JIU6-F1
#
_cell.length_a   1.000
_cell.length_b   1.000
_cell.length_c   1.000
_cell.angle_alpha   90.00
_cell.angle_beta   90.00
_cell.angle_gamma   90.00
#
_symmetry.space_group_name_H-M   'P 1'
#
loop_
_entity.id
_entity.type
_entity.pdbx_description
1 polymer ?
#
loop_
_entity_poly.entity_id
_entity_poly.type
_entity_poly.pdbx_seq_one_letter_code
_entity_poly.pdbx_strand_id
1 'polypeptide(L)'
;MRPKDKTANYKHAEDREKDLKLALLRIQKGRTHTGESKVTIAAVAREAGVSTALIHNHYPRIAEAIREAQGRSSRAMRDVKQQDLIVERKKSAAYRQEIEELRAKIANLASINEVLMDENRVLKAKINDPKVVDLTSRRPHG
;
A
#
# COMPACT_ATOMS: atom_id res chain seq x y z
N MET A 1 -18.60 7.13 -63.52
CA MET A 1 -18.23 7.26 -62.09
C MET A 1 -16.97 8.13 -62.02
N ARG A 2 -17.00 9.27 -61.32
CA ARG A 2 -15.78 10.07 -61.07
C ARG A 2 -15.05 9.52 -59.84
N PRO A 3 -13.72 9.35 -59.85
CA PRO A 3 -13.00 8.99 -58.64
C PRO A 3 -13.04 10.20 -57.69
N LYS A 4 -13.49 9.99 -56.46
CA LYS A 4 -13.38 11.00 -55.40
C LYS A 4 -11.91 11.02 -54.96
N ASP A 5 -11.18 12.06 -55.36
CA ASP A 5 -9.88 12.38 -54.78
C ASP A 5 -10.09 12.65 -53.28
N LYS A 6 -9.82 11.62 -52.47
CA LYS A 6 -9.65 11.77 -51.02
C LYS A 6 -8.31 12.46 -50.83
N THR A 7 -8.30 13.79 -50.84
CA THR A 7 -7.15 14.55 -50.38
C THR A 7 -6.92 14.17 -48.91
N ALA A 8 -5.90 13.37 -48.66
CA ALA A 8 -5.50 13.01 -47.30
C ALA A 8 -5.10 14.29 -46.60
N ASN A 9 -5.96 14.80 -45.72
CA ASN A 9 -5.75 16.03 -44.97
C ASN A 9 -4.62 15.79 -43.96
N TYR A 10 -3.38 15.89 -44.43
CA TYR A 10 -2.18 15.64 -43.65
C TYR A 10 -1.85 16.89 -42.84
N LYS A 11 -1.93 16.78 -41.50
CA LYS A 11 -1.46 17.84 -40.61
C LYS A 11 0.04 18.08 -40.84
N HIS A 12 0.47 19.33 -40.85
CA HIS A 12 1.89 19.66 -40.91
C HIS A 12 2.66 18.99 -39.77
N ALA A 13 3.91 18.61 -40.05
CA ALA A 13 4.74 17.83 -39.13
C ALA A 13 4.92 18.53 -37.77
N GLU A 14 5.00 19.86 -37.77
CA GLU A 14 5.13 20.69 -36.57
C GLU A 14 3.87 20.66 -35.69
N ASP A 15 2.69 20.75 -36.29
CA ASP A 15 1.42 20.70 -35.53
C ASP A 15 1.22 19.32 -34.91
N ARG A 16 1.64 18.27 -35.62
CA ARG A 16 1.62 16.91 -35.11
C ARG A 16 2.65 16.70 -33.98
N GLU A 17 3.81 17.33 -34.06
CA GLU A 17 4.80 17.32 -32.97
C GLU A 17 4.23 17.99 -31.71
N LYS A 18 3.52 19.11 -31.86
CA LYS A 18 2.82 19.79 -30.76
C LYS A 18 1.73 18.92 -30.17
N ASP A 19 0.91 18.27 -31.00
CA ASP A 19 -0.14 17.33 -30.56
C ASP A 19 0.45 16.17 -29.74
N LEU A 20 1.58 15.60 -30.16
CA LEU A 20 2.28 14.52 -29.45
C LEU A 20 2.84 14.98 -28.09
N LYS A 21 3.43 16.18 -28.02
CA LYS A 21 3.89 16.78 -26.76
C LYS A 21 2.72 17.03 -25.81
N LEU A 22 1.61 17.51 -26.33
CA LEU A 22 0.39 17.73 -25.55
C LEU A 22 -0.17 16.42 -25.00
N ALA A 23 -0.22 15.36 -25.82
CA ALA A 23 -0.65 14.03 -25.39
C ALA A 23 0.24 13.47 -24.27
N LEU A 24 1.57 13.61 -24.38
CA LEU A 24 2.50 13.23 -23.32
C LEU A 24 2.20 13.96 -22.01
N LEU A 25 2.00 15.28 -22.05
CA LEU A 25 1.69 16.09 -20.87
C LEU A 25 0.32 15.72 -20.25
N ARG A 26 -0.68 15.39 -21.08
CA ARG A 26 -1.98 14.91 -20.61
C ARG A 26 -1.86 13.60 -19.84
N ILE A 27 -1.07 12.66 -20.34
CA ILE A 27 -0.80 11.38 -19.66
C ILE A 27 -0.06 11.61 -18.33
N GLN A 28 0.96 12.47 -18.33
CA GLN A 28 1.68 12.80 -17.09
C GLN A 28 0.79 13.45 -16.03
N LYS A 29 -0.17 14.29 -16.44
CA LYS A 29 -1.10 14.97 -15.54
C LYS A 29 -2.38 14.16 -15.24
N GLY A 30 -2.52 12.94 -15.77
CA GLY A 30 -3.69 12.09 -15.56
C GLY A 30 -4.99 12.63 -16.19
N ARG A 31 -4.89 13.48 -17.22
CA ARG A 31 -6.04 14.08 -17.94
C ARG A 31 -6.20 13.46 -19.33
N THR A 32 -6.07 12.15 -19.42
CA THR A 32 -6.12 11.41 -20.69
C THR A 32 -7.56 11.21 -21.12
N HIS A 33 -7.78 11.27 -22.43
CA HIS A 33 -9.08 10.94 -23.01
C HIS A 33 -9.26 9.41 -23.09
N THR A 34 -8.16 8.67 -23.16
CA THR A 34 -8.15 7.20 -23.26
C THR A 34 -8.17 6.49 -21.90
N GLY A 35 -8.04 7.21 -20.78
CA GLY A 35 -7.98 6.63 -19.44
C GLY A 35 -6.67 5.92 -19.11
N GLU A 36 -5.64 6.05 -19.95
CA GLU A 36 -4.33 5.46 -19.67
C GLU A 36 -3.55 6.26 -18.63
N SER A 37 -3.00 5.54 -17.64
CA SER A 37 -2.22 6.12 -16.54
C SER A 37 -0.72 6.00 -16.73
N LYS A 38 -0.25 5.09 -17.59
CA LYS A 38 1.18 4.82 -17.81
C LYS A 38 1.70 5.60 -19.00
N VAL A 39 2.76 6.39 -18.78
CA VAL A 39 3.50 7.09 -19.84
C VAL A 39 4.27 6.05 -20.67
N THR A 40 3.66 5.58 -21.76
CA THR A 40 4.27 4.67 -22.73
C THR A 40 4.06 5.19 -24.14
N ILE A 41 4.89 4.74 -25.10
CA ILE A 41 4.78 5.18 -26.50
C ILE A 41 3.43 4.76 -27.10
N ALA A 42 2.92 3.58 -26.73
CA ALA A 42 1.58 3.13 -27.12
C ALA A 42 0.47 4.02 -26.54
N ALA A 43 0.62 4.45 -25.28
CA ALA A 43 -0.33 5.36 -24.64
C ALA A 43 -0.39 6.72 -25.35
N VAL A 44 0.78 7.30 -25.63
CA VAL A 44 0.88 8.59 -26.33
C VAL A 44 0.33 8.48 -27.75
N ALA A 45 0.61 7.37 -28.44
CA ALA A 45 0.09 7.11 -29.77
C ALA A 45 -1.44 7.03 -29.79
N ARG A 46 -2.04 6.29 -28.84
CA ARG A 46 -3.50 6.18 -28.70
C ARG A 46 -4.16 7.51 -28.33
N GLU A 47 -3.57 8.27 -27.42
CA GLU A 47 -4.06 9.58 -27.01
C GLU A 47 -3.98 10.62 -28.14
N ALA A 48 -2.94 10.55 -28.99
CA ALA A 48 -2.79 11.44 -30.15
C ALA A 48 -3.46 10.91 -31.44
N GLY A 49 -4.04 9.70 -31.41
CA GLY A 49 -4.68 9.08 -32.59
C GLY A 49 -3.70 8.72 -33.72
N VAL A 50 -2.44 8.42 -33.40
CA VAL A 50 -1.40 8.05 -34.37
C VAL A 50 -0.91 6.62 -34.17
N SER A 51 -0.26 6.06 -35.20
CA SER A 51 0.42 4.76 -35.07
C SER A 51 1.70 4.91 -34.25
N THR A 52 2.02 3.88 -33.44
CA THR A 52 3.27 3.79 -32.68
C THR A 52 4.50 3.85 -33.60
N ALA A 53 4.42 3.25 -34.78
CA ALA A 53 5.50 3.25 -35.77
C ALA A 53 5.84 4.68 -36.24
N LEU A 54 4.84 5.56 -36.31
CA LEU A 54 5.05 6.96 -36.72
C LEU A 54 5.93 7.72 -35.71
N ILE A 55 5.71 7.48 -34.41
CA ILE A 55 6.49 8.11 -33.35
C ILE A 55 7.94 7.61 -33.38
N HIS A 56 8.12 6.29 -33.52
CA HIS A 56 9.46 5.70 -33.57
C HIS A 56 10.28 6.13 -34.79
N ASN A 57 9.64 6.25 -35.97
CA ASN A 57 10.34 6.50 -37.22
C ASN A 57 10.49 7.99 -37.54
N HIS A 58 9.46 8.79 -37.29
CA HIS A 58 9.42 10.19 -37.72
C HIS A 58 9.71 11.18 -36.58
N TYR A 59 9.57 10.75 -35.32
CA TYR A 59 9.74 11.60 -34.15
C TYR A 59 10.64 10.97 -33.06
N PRO A 60 11.91 10.61 -33.38
CA PRO A 60 12.80 9.94 -32.44
C PRO A 60 13.03 10.75 -31.15
N ARG A 61 13.11 12.08 -31.25
CA ARG A 61 13.28 12.98 -30.10
C ARG A 61 12.11 12.90 -29.11
N ILE A 62 10.88 12.74 -29.59
CA ILE A 62 9.71 12.55 -28.73
C ILE A 62 9.74 11.15 -28.11
N ALA A 63 10.11 10.13 -28.90
CA ALA A 63 10.21 8.76 -28.39
C ALA A 63 11.21 8.65 -27.22
N GLU A 64 12.35 9.34 -27.30
CA GLU A 64 13.32 9.43 -26.21
C GLU A 64 12.76 10.14 -24.98
N ALA A 65 12.09 11.28 -25.16
CA ALA A 65 11.44 12.00 -24.07
C ALA A 65 10.38 11.14 -23.34
N ILE A 66 9.60 10.34 -24.08
CA ILE A 66 8.64 9.39 -23.52
C ILE A 66 9.36 8.31 -22.69
N ARG A 67 10.44 7.73 -23.22
CA ARG A 67 11.24 6.71 -22.52
C ARG A 67 11.86 7.26 -21.24
N GLU A 68 12.38 8.48 -21.29
CA GLU A 68 12.95 9.12 -20.11
C GLU A 68 11.88 9.38 -19.05
N ALA A 69 10.72 9.91 -19.45
CA ALA A 69 9.58 10.12 -18.56
C ALA A 69 9.08 8.80 -17.95
N GLN A 70 9.02 7.73 -18.74
CA GLN A 70 8.69 6.38 -18.28
C GLN A 70 9.73 5.84 -17.27
N GLY A 71 11.02 6.05 -17.54
CA GLY A 71 12.10 5.60 -16.65
C GLY A 71 12.16 6.37 -15.32
N ARG A 72 11.83 7.66 -15.33
CA ARG A 72 11.71 8.48 -14.11
C ARG A 72 10.50 8.06 -13.28
N SER A 73 9.33 7.86 -13.90
CA SER A 73 8.12 7.43 -13.18
C SER A 73 8.25 6.01 -12.62
N SER A 74 8.91 5.10 -13.34
CA SER A 74 9.18 3.74 -12.85
C SER A 74 10.12 3.72 -11.64
N ARG A 75 11.16 4.57 -11.63
CA ARG A 75 12.07 4.70 -10.48
C ARG A 75 11.35 5.27 -9.26
N ALA A 76 10.64 6.39 -9.43
CA ALA A 76 9.87 7.00 -8.36
C ALA A 76 8.84 6.04 -7.73
N MET A 77 8.09 5.30 -8.55
CA MET A 77 7.15 4.30 -8.02
C MET A 77 7.83 3.13 -7.29
N ARG A 78 9.01 2.71 -7.76
CA ARG A 78 9.80 1.68 -7.08
C ARG A 78 10.26 2.16 -5.70
N ASP A 79 10.76 3.38 -5.63
CA ASP A 79 11.33 3.93 -4.39
C ASP A 79 10.23 4.11 -3.33
N VAL A 80 9.05 4.61 -3.72
CA VAL A 80 7.87 4.68 -2.83
C VAL A 80 7.49 3.29 -2.33
N LYS A 81 7.35 2.31 -3.21
CA LYS A 81 7.00 0.94 -2.81
C LYS A 81 8.04 0.31 -1.88
N GLN A 82 9.32 0.58 -2.13
CA GLN A 82 10.40 0.09 -1.28
C GLN A 82 10.34 0.73 0.11
N GLN A 83 10.06 2.03 0.18
CA GLN A 83 9.88 2.74 1.44
C GLN A 83 8.68 2.18 2.23
N ASP A 84 7.54 1.97 1.58
CA ASP A 84 6.36 1.37 2.19
C ASP A 84 6.65 -0.03 2.74
N LEU A 85 7.37 -0.84 1.96
CA LEU A 85 7.78 -2.19 2.38
C LEU A 85 8.68 -2.14 3.63
N ILE A 86 9.60 -1.18 3.71
CA ILE A 86 10.47 -1.01 4.87
C ILE A 86 9.65 -0.62 6.10
N VAL A 87 8.71 0.31 5.95
CA VAL A 87 7.83 0.76 7.04
C VAL A 87 7.00 -0.41 7.58
N GLU A 88 6.35 -1.18 6.69
CA GLU A 88 5.54 -2.33 7.10
C GLU A 88 6.36 -3.44 7.74
N ARG A 89 7.60 -3.69 7.26
CA ARG A 89 8.52 -4.64 7.89
C ARG A 89 8.92 -4.20 9.30
N LYS A 90 9.17 -2.90 9.52
CA LYS A 90 9.48 -2.36 10.84
C LYS A 90 8.30 -2.51 11.81
N LYS A 91 7.09 -2.17 11.38
CA LYS A 91 5.86 -2.40 12.16
C LYS A 91 5.69 -3.87 12.53
N SER A 92 5.84 -4.76 11.54
CA SER A 92 5.74 -6.20 11.76
C SER A 92 6.78 -6.74 12.75
N ALA A 93 7.99 -6.18 12.75
CA ALA A 93 9.00 -6.54 13.74
C ALA A 93 8.61 -6.09 15.15
N ALA A 94 8.12 -4.86 15.31
CA ALA A 94 7.64 -4.34 16.60
C ALA A 94 6.47 -5.16 17.15
N TYR A 95 5.47 -5.49 16.31
CA TYR A 95 4.34 -6.33 16.72
C TYR A 95 4.77 -7.73 17.15
N ARG A 96 5.79 -8.32 16.51
CA ARG A 96 6.32 -9.62 16.94
C ARG A 96 6.97 -9.54 18.32
N GLN A 97 7.74 -8.49 18.59
CA GLN A 97 8.32 -8.26 19.92
C GLN A 97 7.23 -8.07 20.98
N GLU A 98 6.20 -7.27 20.69
CA GLU A 98 5.08 -7.06 21.59
C GLU A 98 4.31 -8.36 21.89
N ILE A 99 4.10 -9.21 20.88
CA ILE A 99 3.48 -10.53 21.08
C ILE A 99 4.33 -11.43 21.98
N GLU A 100 5.65 -11.45 21.79
CA GLU A 100 6.56 -12.23 22.63
C GLU A 100 6.53 -11.74 24.09
N GLU A 101 6.59 -10.43 24.31
CA GLU A 101 6.49 -9.83 25.64
C GLU A 101 5.15 -10.13 26.32
N LEU A 102 4.04 -9.99 25.59
CA LEU A 102 2.70 -10.29 26.11
C LEU A 102 2.55 -11.77 26.44
N ARG A 103 3.07 -12.67 25.60
CA ARG A 103 3.08 -14.11 25.88
C ARG A 103 3.89 -14.44 27.14
N ALA A 104 5.05 -13.82 27.32
CA ALA A 104 5.84 -14.00 28.53
C ALA A 104 5.09 -13.50 29.78
N LYS A 105 4.43 -12.34 29.70
CA LYS A 105 3.59 -11.81 30.79
C LYS A 105 2.43 -12.74 31.12
N ILE A 106 1.73 -13.27 30.11
CA ILE A 106 0.63 -14.23 30.30
C ILE A 106 1.13 -15.52 30.96
N ALA A 107 2.27 -16.06 30.52
CA ALA A 107 2.85 -17.26 31.12
C ALA A 107 3.21 -17.05 32.61
N ASN A 108 3.79 -15.89 32.94
CA ASN A 108 4.11 -15.54 34.32
C ASN A 108 2.85 -15.40 35.17
N LEU A 109 1.82 -14.70 34.66
CA LEU A 109 0.54 -14.55 35.36
C LEU A 109 -0.16 -15.90 35.56
N ALA A 110 -0.12 -16.79 34.56
CA ALA A 110 -0.68 -18.13 34.67
C ALA A 110 0.02 -18.94 35.78
N SER A 111 1.35 -18.89 35.84
CA SER A 111 2.11 -19.56 36.90
C SER A 111 1.78 -19.04 38.29
N ILE A 112 1.66 -17.72 38.45
CA ILE A 112 1.29 -17.11 39.74
C ILE A 112 -0.15 -17.50 40.12
N ASN A 113 -1.06 -17.48 39.15
CA ASN A 113 -2.45 -17.85 39.38
C ASN A 113 -2.59 -19.31 39.80
N GLU A 114 -1.82 -20.24 39.22
CA GLU A 114 -1.81 -21.64 39.66
C GLU A 114 -1.41 -21.76 41.14
N VAL A 115 -0.31 -21.11 41.54
CA VAL A 115 0.14 -21.12 42.95
C VAL A 115 -0.93 -20.52 43.88
N LEU A 116 -1.51 -19.39 43.50
CA LEU A 116 -2.57 -18.74 44.29
C LEU A 116 -3.86 -19.59 44.36
N MET A 117 -4.16 -20.35 43.32
CA MET A 117 -5.30 -21.27 43.29
C MET A 117 -5.07 -22.46 44.23
N ASP A 118 -3.85 -23.00 44.26
CA ASP A 118 -3.46 -24.05 45.20
C ASP A 118 -3.50 -23.55 46.66
N GLU A 119 -2.94 -22.37 46.93
CA GLU A 119 -3.01 -21.75 48.25
C GLU A 119 -4.46 -21.50 48.69
N ASN A 120 -5.30 -20.97 47.80
CA ASN A 120 -6.73 -20.79 48.07
C ASN A 120 -7.43 -22.12 48.37
N ARG A 121 -7.08 -23.19 47.65
CA ARG A 121 -7.65 -24.52 47.87
C ARG A 121 -7.27 -25.04 49.25
N VAL A 122 -6.02 -24.89 49.66
CA VAL A 122 -5.53 -25.25 51.00
C VAL A 122 -6.22 -24.43 52.08
N LEU A 123 -6.34 -23.11 51.91
CA LEU A 123 -7.01 -22.24 52.87
C LEU A 123 -8.50 -22.57 53.00
N LYS A 124 -9.20 -22.79 51.88
CA LYS A 124 -10.61 -23.23 51.90
C LYS A 124 -10.78 -24.58 52.58
N ALA A 125 -9.88 -25.53 52.36
CA ALA A 125 -9.90 -26.82 53.04
C ALA A 125 -9.73 -26.67 54.56
N LYS A 126 -8.82 -25.78 55.00
CA LYS A 126 -8.63 -25.45 56.42
C LYS A 126 -9.85 -24.76 57.03
N ILE A 127 -10.50 -23.85 56.32
CA ILE A 127 -11.73 -23.17 56.79
C ILE A 127 -12.88 -24.16 56.95
N ASN A 128 -12.98 -25.15 56.05
CA ASN A 128 -14.00 -26.19 56.11
C ASN A 128 -13.71 -27.29 57.14
N ASP A 129 -12.61 -27.20 57.90
CA ASP A 129 -12.33 -28.13 59.01
C ASP A 129 -13.34 -27.87 60.13
N PRO A 130 -14.03 -28.91 60.65
CA PRO A 130 -15.04 -28.77 61.70
C PRO A 130 -14.52 -28.18 63.01
N LYS A 131 -13.20 -28.10 63.22
CA LYS A 131 -12.58 -27.43 64.38
C LYS A 131 -12.38 -25.93 64.20
N VAL A 132 -12.62 -25.39 63.00
CA VAL A 132 -12.52 -23.96 62.71
C VAL A 132 -13.90 -23.34 62.78
N VAL A 133 -14.05 -22.29 63.59
CA VAL A 133 -15.32 -21.58 63.81
C VAL A 133 -15.15 -20.15 63.35
N ASP A 134 -16.06 -19.69 62.49
CA ASP A 134 -16.02 -18.33 61.95
C ASP A 134 -16.36 -17.32 63.06
N LEU A 135 -15.38 -16.52 63.46
CA LEU A 135 -15.58 -15.47 64.45
C LEU A 135 -16.21 -14.29 63.73
N THR A 136 -17.54 -14.23 63.70
CA THR A 136 -18.27 -13.09 63.16
C THR A 136 -17.77 -11.82 63.85
N SER A 137 -17.06 -10.97 63.11
CA SER A 137 -16.59 -9.68 63.63
C SER A 137 -17.82 -8.88 64.01
N ARG A 138 -18.06 -8.73 65.31
CA ARG A 138 -19.13 -7.94 65.89
C ARG A 138 -19.05 -6.54 65.27
N ARG A 139 -20.08 -6.12 64.53
CA ARG A 139 -20.20 -4.73 64.07
C ARG A 139 -20.06 -3.81 65.28
N PRO A 140 -19.28 -2.71 65.20
CA PRO A 140 -19.33 -1.71 66.26
C PRO A 140 -20.75 -1.11 66.24
N HIS A 141 -21.50 -1.39 67.30
CA HIS A 141 -22.76 -0.73 67.57
C HIS A 141 -22.48 0.54 68.37
N GLY A 142 -22.95 1.69 67.86
CA GLY A 142 -23.11 2.94 68.62
C GLY A 142 -21.93 3.88 68.52
#